data_AF-A0A7S3E669-F1
#
_entry.id   AF-A0A7S3E669-F1
#
_cell.length_a   1.000
_cell.length_b   1.000
_cell.length_c   1.000
_cell.angle_alpha   90.00
_cell.angle_beta   90.00
_cell.angle_gamma   90.00
#
_symmetry.space_group_name_H-M   'P 1'
#
loop_
_entity.id
_entity.type
_entity.pdbx_description
1 polymer ?
#
loop_
_entity_poly.entity_id
_entity_poly.type
_entity_poly.pdbx_seq_one_letter_code
_entity_poly.pdbx_strand_id
1 'polypeptide(L)'
;MSEHIPGQGVALGRHGESITCMGCRIVVAAENQREHYHSDWHRVNLKRRVAGLGPISSGEFEVRVKELEEKSKQEASKKEKRERKGYFCEYCSKRFSSEKALEQHERSKRHIDQVRAANGAASEGEFSGKMSAFFACFEGSCATGRDICN
;
A
#
# COMPACT_ATOMS: atom_id res chain seq x y z
N MET A 1 -10.51 -26.41 -65.44
CA MET A 1 -10.86 -27.45 -64.46
C MET A 1 -10.20 -27.05 -63.16
N SER A 2 -10.99 -26.46 -62.26
CA SER A 2 -10.52 -25.79 -61.05
C SER A 2 -10.33 -26.83 -59.95
N GLU A 3 -9.10 -27.04 -59.52
CA GLU A 3 -8.77 -27.98 -58.44
C GLU A 3 -9.10 -27.32 -57.09
N HIS A 4 -10.09 -27.88 -56.41
CA HIS A 4 -10.45 -27.56 -55.02
C HIS A 4 -9.30 -27.93 -54.08
N ILE A 5 -8.88 -26.98 -53.24
CA ILE A 5 -8.00 -27.25 -52.10
C ILE A 5 -8.89 -27.75 -50.94
N PRO A 6 -8.78 -29.01 -50.49
CA PRO A 6 -9.55 -29.49 -49.34
C PRO A 6 -9.02 -28.85 -48.05
N GLY A 7 -9.94 -28.22 -47.32
CA GLY A 7 -9.69 -27.61 -46.02
C GLY A 7 -9.16 -28.63 -45.01
N GLN A 8 -7.97 -28.37 -44.49
CA GLN A 8 -7.42 -29.10 -43.35
C GLN A 8 -8.15 -28.63 -42.09
N GLY A 9 -9.22 -29.34 -41.73
CA GLY A 9 -9.81 -29.28 -40.40
C GLY A 9 -8.86 -29.89 -39.38
N VAL A 10 -8.14 -29.06 -38.63
CA VAL A 10 -7.35 -29.50 -37.48
C VAL A 10 -8.31 -29.94 -36.37
N ALA A 11 -8.39 -31.25 -36.17
CA ALA A 11 -9.11 -31.87 -35.07
C ALA A 11 -8.48 -31.46 -33.73
N LEU A 12 -9.10 -30.53 -33.00
CA LEU A 12 -8.75 -30.26 -31.61
C LEU A 12 -9.43 -31.32 -30.73
N GLY A 13 -8.60 -32.20 -30.18
CA GLY A 13 -9.00 -33.42 -29.48
C GLY A 13 -9.69 -33.21 -28.13
N ARG A 14 -10.63 -34.12 -27.87
CA ARG A 14 -10.91 -34.86 -26.62
C ARG A 14 -10.86 -34.05 -25.30
N HIS A 15 -12.04 -33.64 -24.84
CA HIS A 15 -12.26 -33.17 -23.47
C HIS A 15 -12.01 -34.29 -22.45
N GLY A 16 -11.14 -34.03 -21.47
CA GLY A 16 -10.99 -34.83 -20.27
C GLY A 16 -9.63 -34.61 -19.61
N GLU A 17 -9.64 -34.02 -18.42
CA GLU A 17 -8.56 -34.01 -17.40
C GLU A 17 -7.51 -32.89 -17.42
N SER A 18 -7.15 -32.26 -18.54
CA SER A 18 -6.22 -31.10 -18.50
C SER A 18 -6.39 -30.06 -19.63
N ILE A 19 -6.05 -28.81 -19.33
CA ILE A 19 -6.18 -27.65 -20.19
C ILE A 19 -4.85 -26.90 -20.22
N THR A 20 -4.43 -26.44 -21.39
CA THR A 20 -3.20 -25.65 -21.53
C THR A 20 -3.51 -24.16 -21.48
N CYS A 21 -2.84 -23.43 -20.58
CA CYS A 21 -2.94 -21.98 -20.52
C CYS A 21 -1.85 -21.32 -21.35
N MET A 22 -2.21 -20.69 -22.47
CA MET A 22 -1.26 -20.00 -23.35
C MET A 22 -0.58 -18.78 -22.71
N GLY A 23 -1.20 -18.16 -21.70
CA GLY A 23 -0.61 -17.01 -20.98
C GLY A 23 0.53 -17.43 -20.06
N CYS A 24 0.44 -18.62 -19.49
CA CYS A 24 1.40 -19.13 -18.51
C CYS A 24 2.29 -20.26 -19.07
N ARG A 25 1.97 -20.78 -20.26
CA ARG A 25 2.64 -21.93 -20.92
C ARG A 25 2.73 -23.17 -20.03
N ILE A 26 1.68 -23.41 -19.24
CA ILE A 26 1.57 -24.61 -18.43
C ILE A 26 0.30 -25.38 -18.75
N VAL A 27 0.35 -26.67 -18.45
CA VAL A 27 -0.81 -27.55 -18.44
C VAL A 27 -1.39 -27.54 -17.03
N VAL A 28 -2.65 -27.17 -16.91
CA VAL A 28 -3.41 -27.20 -15.65
C VAL A 28 -4.45 -28.30 -15.72
N ALA A 29 -4.75 -28.95 -14.60
CA ALA A 29 -5.86 -29.89 -14.54
C ALA A 29 -7.19 -29.15 -14.80
N ALA A 30 -8.15 -29.82 -15.45
CA ALA A 30 -9.44 -29.22 -15.79
C ALA A 30 -10.21 -28.74 -14.54
N GLU A 31 -10.09 -29.46 -13.43
CA GLU A 31 -10.64 -29.09 -12.12
C GLU A 31 -10.09 -27.76 -11.58
N ASN A 32 -8.79 -27.51 -11.77
CA ASN A 32 -8.10 -26.32 -11.28
C ASN A 32 -8.09 -25.17 -12.30
N GLN A 33 -8.81 -25.31 -13.42
CA GLN A 33 -8.87 -24.29 -14.46
C GLN A 33 -9.32 -22.94 -13.88
N ARG A 34 -10.43 -22.93 -13.13
CA ARG A 34 -11.00 -21.69 -12.58
C ARG A 34 -10.06 -21.02 -11.58
N GLU A 35 -9.45 -21.81 -10.69
CA GLU A 35 -8.50 -21.32 -9.71
C GLU A 35 -7.26 -20.74 -10.40
N HIS A 36 -6.76 -21.40 -11.44
CA HIS A 36 -5.64 -20.89 -12.22
C HIS A 36 -5.94 -19.53 -12.84
N TYR A 37 -7.09 -19.32 -13.49
CA TYR A 37 -7.44 -18.02 -14.09
C TYR A 37 -7.62 -16.90 -13.06
N HIS A 38 -8.00 -17.24 -11.82
CA HIS A 38 -8.14 -16.26 -10.73
C HIS A 38 -6.83 -16.02 -9.96
N SER A 39 -5.84 -16.91 -10.11
CA SER A 39 -4.55 -16.80 -9.43
C SER A 39 -3.80 -15.53 -9.82
N ASP A 40 -3.08 -14.95 -8.85
CA ASP A 40 -2.23 -13.78 -9.11
C ASP A 40 -1.09 -14.08 -10.07
N TRP A 41 -0.62 -15.33 -10.13
CA TRP A 41 0.38 -15.75 -11.11
C TRP A 41 -0.14 -15.63 -12.54
N HIS A 42 -1.36 -16.09 -12.82
CA HIS A 42 -1.99 -15.91 -14.13
C HIS A 42 -2.17 -14.43 -14.49
N ARG A 43 -2.64 -13.64 -13.53
CA ARG A 43 -2.83 -12.19 -13.70
C ARG A 43 -1.51 -11.47 -14.01
N VAL A 44 -0.43 -11.82 -13.31
CA VAL A 44 0.91 -11.25 -13.54
C VAL A 44 1.45 -11.66 -14.92
N ASN A 45 1.33 -12.93 -15.29
CA ASN A 45 1.75 -13.40 -16.60
C ASN A 45 0.93 -12.78 -17.74
N LEU A 46 -0.36 -12.58 -17.55
CA LEU A 46 -1.22 -11.88 -18.51
C LEU A 46 -0.77 -10.43 -18.71
N LYS A 47 -0.49 -9.68 -17.62
CA LYS A 47 0.03 -8.31 -17.70
C LYS A 47 1.37 -8.26 -18.45
N ARG A 48 2.27 -9.22 -18.22
CA ARG A 48 3.55 -9.31 -18.92
C ARG A 48 3.38 -9.60 -20.41
N ARG A 49 2.45 -10.50 -20.75
CA ARG A 49 2.13 -10.82 -22.15
C ARG A 49 1.58 -9.59 -22.90
N VAL A 50 0.72 -8.81 -22.26
CA VAL A 50 0.23 -7.53 -22.83
C VAL A 50 1.37 -6.53 -23.04
N ALA A 51 2.37 -6.52 -22.15
CA ALA A 51 3.57 -5.70 -22.29
C ALA A 51 4.60 -6.27 -23.29
N GLY A 52 4.29 -7.36 -24.01
CA GLY A 52 5.22 -8.01 -24.95
C GLY A 52 6.38 -8.75 -24.28
N LEU A 53 6.33 -8.95 -22.95
CA LEU A 53 7.34 -9.66 -22.18
C LEU A 53 6.99 -11.15 -22.05
N GLY A 54 8.03 -12.00 -21.96
CA GLY A 54 7.87 -13.43 -21.76
C GLY A 54 7.20 -13.80 -20.43
N PRO A 55 6.52 -14.95 -20.35
CA PRO A 55 5.92 -15.46 -19.12
C PRO A 55 6.99 -15.85 -18.10
N ILE A 56 6.68 -15.66 -16.83
CA ILE A 56 7.52 -16.02 -15.69
C ILE A 56 7.17 -17.44 -15.24
N SER A 57 8.20 -18.23 -14.91
CA SER A 57 8.04 -19.57 -14.32
C SER A 57 7.44 -19.51 -12.91
N SER A 58 6.94 -20.64 -12.39
CA SER A 58 6.42 -20.70 -11.01
C SER A 58 7.49 -20.35 -9.98
N GLY A 59 8.70 -20.90 -10.12
CA GLY A 59 9.80 -20.66 -9.17
C GLY A 59 10.24 -19.20 -9.12
N GLU A 60 10.32 -18.52 -10.26
CA GLU A 60 10.63 -17.08 -10.29
C GLU A 60 9.50 -16.23 -9.69
N PHE A 61 8.25 -16.64 -9.86
CA PHE A 61 7.12 -15.96 -9.23
C PHE A 61 7.18 -16.06 -7.70
N GLU A 62 7.47 -17.25 -7.16
CA GLU A 62 7.63 -17.43 -5.71
C GLU A 62 8.73 -16.55 -5.12
N VAL A 63 9.87 -16.45 -5.81
CA VAL A 63 10.97 -15.56 -5.40
C VAL A 63 10.51 -14.10 -5.37
N ARG A 64 9.76 -13.66 -6.38
CA ARG A 64 9.26 -12.28 -6.45
C ARG A 64 8.18 -12.00 -5.42
N VAL A 65 7.32 -12.96 -5.13
CA VAL A 65 6.32 -12.85 -4.05
C VAL A 65 7.05 -12.68 -2.71
N LYS A 66 8.03 -13.55 -2.40
CA LYS A 66 8.83 -13.44 -1.17
C LYS A 66 9.54 -12.09 -1.06
N GLU A 67 10.13 -11.59 -2.15
CA GLU A 67 10.78 -10.28 -2.14
C GLU A 67 9.79 -9.14 -1.84
N LEU A 68 8.57 -9.20 -2.39
CA LEU A 68 7.52 -8.20 -2.13
C LEU A 68 7.01 -8.28 -0.69
N GLU A 69 6.86 -9.48 -0.13
CA GLU A 69 6.48 -9.67 1.27
C GLU A 69 7.53 -9.09 2.22
N GLU A 70 8.81 -9.37 1.97
CA GLU A 70 9.91 -8.83 2.78
C GLU A 70 9.99 -7.29 2.68
N LYS A 71 9.83 -6.73 1.48
CA LYS A 71 9.74 -5.27 1.30
C LYS A 71 8.56 -4.67 2.05
N SER A 72 7.40 -5.33 2.03
CA SER A 72 6.20 -4.87 2.74
C SER A 72 6.40 -4.88 4.26
N LYS A 73 7.06 -5.90 4.81
CA LYS A 73 7.44 -5.96 6.24
C LYS A 73 8.44 -4.87 6.60
N GLN A 74 9.44 -4.63 5.75
CA GLN A 74 10.41 -3.56 5.96
C GLN A 74 9.74 -2.18 5.97
N GLU A 75 8.87 -1.90 5.00
CA GLU A 75 8.13 -0.63 4.94
C GLU A 75 7.19 -0.45 6.13
N ALA A 76 6.51 -1.52 6.58
CA ALA A 76 5.72 -1.49 7.81
C ALA A 76 6.58 -1.14 9.03
N SER A 77 7.71 -1.82 9.21
CA SER A 77 8.63 -1.53 10.33
C SER A 77 9.26 -0.14 10.26
N LYS A 78 9.50 0.38 9.05
CA LYS A 78 10.05 1.72 8.81
C LYS A 78 9.00 2.79 9.08
N LYS A 79 7.74 2.55 8.71
CA LYS A 79 6.60 3.38 9.09
C LYS A 79 6.46 3.41 10.61
N GLU A 80 6.43 2.26 11.28
CA GLU A 80 6.38 2.20 12.75
C GLU A 80 7.58 2.92 13.41
N LYS A 81 8.79 2.75 12.89
CA LYS A 81 9.96 3.50 13.37
C LYS A 81 9.83 5.00 13.14
N ARG A 82 9.28 5.44 12.00
CA ARG A 82 9.07 6.86 11.70
C ARG A 82 7.99 7.47 12.58
N GLU A 83 6.90 6.75 12.83
CA GLU A 83 5.84 7.14 13.77
C GLU A 83 6.37 7.21 15.21
N ARG A 84 7.21 6.24 15.63
CA ARG A 84 7.88 6.29 16.95
C ARG A 84 8.92 7.41 17.04
N LYS A 85 9.67 7.68 15.96
CA LYS A 85 10.57 8.82 15.81
C LYS A 85 9.84 10.07 15.31
N GLY A 86 8.62 10.29 15.80
CA GLY A 86 7.81 11.45 15.43
C GLY A 86 8.60 12.76 15.53
N TYR A 87 8.24 13.72 14.70
CA TYR A 87 8.95 14.99 14.58
C TYR A 87 8.63 15.85 15.80
N PHE A 88 9.65 16.28 16.56
CA PHE A 88 9.48 16.96 17.84
C PHE A 88 10.16 18.33 17.82
N CYS A 89 9.45 19.35 18.31
CA CYS A 89 10.04 20.67 18.55
C CYS A 89 10.41 20.82 20.03
N GLU A 90 11.69 21.06 20.33
CA GLU A 90 12.19 21.20 21.71
C GLU A 90 11.69 22.47 22.40
N TYR A 91 11.56 23.60 21.69
CA TYR A 91 11.10 24.87 22.26
C TYR A 91 9.61 24.91 22.61
N CYS A 92 8.79 24.13 21.90
CA CYS A 92 7.34 24.11 22.05
C CYS A 92 6.82 22.81 22.69
N SER A 93 7.72 21.83 22.90
CA SER A 93 7.41 20.48 23.37
C SER A 93 6.26 19.80 22.63
N LYS A 94 6.12 20.04 21.32
CA LYS A 94 5.04 19.50 20.47
C LYS A 94 5.56 18.42 19.53
N ARG A 95 4.79 17.34 19.41
CA ARG A 95 5.01 16.25 18.45
C ARG A 95 4.14 16.43 17.22
N PHE A 96 4.72 16.19 16.06
CA PHE A 96 4.08 16.32 14.76
C PHE A 96 4.15 14.98 14.01
N SER A 97 3.08 14.67 13.29
CA SER A 97 2.92 13.43 12.51
C SER A 97 3.70 13.44 11.19
N SER A 98 4.24 14.58 10.77
CA SER A 98 4.99 14.72 9.51
C SER A 98 6.05 15.81 9.62
N GLU A 99 7.15 15.62 8.89
CA GLU A 99 8.24 16.58 8.76
C GLU A 99 7.75 17.94 8.28
N LYS A 100 6.86 17.94 7.29
CA LYS A 100 6.28 19.17 6.72
C LYS A 100 5.46 19.96 7.75
N ALA A 101 4.81 19.26 8.68
CA ALA A 101 4.05 19.90 9.75
C ALA A 101 4.98 20.54 10.80
N LEU A 102 6.11 19.89 11.11
CA LEU A 102 7.15 20.48 11.94
C LEU A 102 7.77 21.70 11.27
N GLU A 103 8.13 21.60 9.99
CA GLU A 103 8.73 22.70 9.23
C GLU A 103 7.80 23.93 9.16
N GLN A 104 6.50 23.72 8.94
CA GLN A 104 5.52 24.79 8.99
C GLN A 104 5.37 25.38 10.40
N HIS A 105 5.49 24.55 11.44
CA HIS A 105 5.49 25.00 12.83
C HIS A 105 6.69 25.89 13.14
N GLU A 106 7.90 25.53 12.71
CA GLU A 106 9.13 26.30 12.91
C GLU A 106 9.06 27.68 12.24
N ARG A 107 8.38 27.79 11.09
CA ARG A 107 8.17 29.07 10.39
C ARG A 107 7.03 29.91 10.98
N SER A 108 6.25 29.38 11.91
CA SER A 108 5.14 30.10 12.51
C SER A 108 5.62 31.20 13.43
N LYS A 109 4.94 32.37 13.40
CA LYS A 109 5.24 33.51 14.29
C LYS A 109 5.26 33.10 15.76
N ARG A 110 4.43 32.14 16.17
CA ARG A 110 4.37 31.63 17.56
C ARG A 110 5.65 30.89 17.97
N HIS A 111 6.21 30.05 17.10
CA HIS A 111 7.46 29.36 17.38
C HIS A 111 8.61 30.37 17.46
N ILE A 112 8.69 31.27 16.48
CA ILE A 112 9.75 32.29 16.42
C ILE A 112 9.75 33.19 17.65
N ASP A 113 8.58 33.63 18.11
CA ASP A 113 8.45 34.46 19.31
C ASP A 113 8.88 33.70 20.57
N GLN A 114 8.49 32.42 20.69
CA GLN A 114 8.89 31.55 21.81
C GLN A 114 10.39 31.24 21.81
N VAL A 115 11.01 31.01 20.64
CA VAL A 115 12.46 30.85 20.51
C VAL A 115 13.20 32.14 20.90
N ARG A 116 12.69 33.30 20.48
CA ARG A 116 13.25 34.61 20.85
C ARG A 116 13.14 34.88 22.34
N ALA A 117 12.00 34.53 22.95
CA ALA A 117 11.79 34.63 24.39
C ALA A 117 12.68 33.66 25.17
N ALA A 118 12.79 32.39 24.74
CA ALA A 118 13.60 31.37 25.42
C ALA A 118 15.11 31.64 25.36
N ASN A 119 15.60 32.26 24.27
CA ASN A 119 17.00 32.73 24.21
C ASN A 119 17.23 34.01 25.03
N GLY A 120 16.17 34.70 25.47
CA GLY A 120 16.23 35.93 26.28
C GLY A 120 15.87 35.77 27.76
N ALA A 121 15.17 34.70 28.16
CA ALA A 121 14.71 34.52 29.53
C ALA A 121 14.40 33.03 29.83
N ALA A 122 15.11 32.47 30.80
CA ALA A 122 14.66 31.27 31.50
C ALA A 122 13.51 31.66 32.45
N SER A 123 12.25 31.33 32.12
CA SER A 123 11.16 30.99 33.06
C SER A 123 9.80 30.85 32.35
N GLU A 124 8.92 30.16 33.06
CA GLU A 124 7.65 29.54 32.67
C GLU A 124 6.55 30.53 32.26
N GLY A 125 5.61 30.07 31.43
CA GLY A 125 4.46 30.90 31.04
C GLY A 125 3.57 30.29 29.97
N GLU A 126 2.73 29.36 30.40
CA GLU A 126 1.39 29.10 29.88
C GLU A 126 0.71 30.35 29.29
N PHE A 127 0.02 30.25 28.14
CA PHE A 127 -1.37 30.73 28.01
C PHE A 127 -1.91 30.70 26.56
N SER A 128 -3.21 30.40 26.49
CA SER A 128 -4.17 30.88 25.49
C SER A 128 -4.30 30.13 24.17
N GLY A 129 -4.95 28.97 24.25
CA GLY A 129 -5.88 28.57 23.20
C GLY A 129 -7.02 29.59 23.09
N LYS A 130 -6.82 30.67 22.32
CA LYS A 130 -7.93 31.42 21.74
C LYS A 130 -8.55 30.55 20.66
N MET A 131 -9.60 29.84 21.06
CA MET A 131 -10.63 29.34 20.18
C MET A 131 -11.04 30.47 19.23
N SER A 132 -10.70 30.34 17.94
CA SER A 132 -11.36 31.09 16.89
C SER A 132 -12.08 30.06 16.04
N ALA A 133 -13.40 30.13 16.13
CA ALA A 133 -14.34 29.22 15.53
C ALA A 133 -14.13 29.17 14.01
N PHE A 134 -13.60 28.05 13.50
CA PHE A 134 -13.79 27.66 12.10
C PHE A 134 -13.67 26.15 11.83
N PHE A 135 -13.55 25.30 12.86
CA PHE A 135 -13.60 23.85 12.70
C PHE A 135 -14.67 23.27 13.64
N ALA A 136 -15.91 23.31 13.16
CA ALA A 136 -16.98 22.52 13.73
C ALA A 136 -16.73 21.03 13.43
N CYS A 137 -16.68 20.24 14.51
CA CYS A 137 -16.82 18.78 14.55
C CYS A 137 -15.78 17.92 13.80
N PHE A 138 -14.76 17.47 14.53
CA PHE A 138 -14.51 16.03 14.66
C PHE A 138 -13.58 15.73 15.86
N GLU A 139 -14.10 15.84 17.09
CA GLU A 139 -13.69 14.96 18.19
C GLU A 139 -14.92 14.74 19.09
N GLY A 140 -15.60 13.61 18.85
CA GLY A 140 -16.34 12.90 19.88
C GLY A 140 -15.41 11.83 20.42
N SER A 141 -14.68 12.15 21.49
CA SER A 141 -13.91 11.17 22.25
C SER A 141 -14.78 10.61 23.36
N CYS A 142 -15.00 9.29 23.34
CA CYS A 142 -15.28 8.54 24.56
C CYS A 142 -14.53 7.22 24.47
N ALA A 143 -13.38 7.16 25.14
CA ALA A 143 -12.83 5.91 25.63
C ALA A 143 -13.83 5.27 26.62
N THR A 144 -13.80 3.93 26.68
CA THR A 144 -14.56 2.99 27.54
C THR A 144 -15.88 2.46 26.96
N GLY A 145 -15.76 1.49 26.05
CA GLY A 145 -16.80 0.49 25.83
C GLY A 145 -16.62 -0.70 26.78
N ARG A 146 -17.44 -0.75 27.83
CA ARG A 146 -18.01 -1.99 28.35
C ARG A 146 -19.52 -1.78 28.48
N ASP A 147 -20.17 -2.08 27.35
CA ASP A 147 -21.51 -2.65 27.16
C ASP A 147 -22.67 -2.18 28.04
N ILE A 148 -23.76 -1.71 27.40
CA ILE A 148 -25.07 -2.42 27.34
C ILE A 148 -26.15 -1.55 26.64
N CYS A 149 -26.58 -2.07 25.49
CA CYS A 149 -27.90 -2.11 24.82
C CYS A 149 -28.97 -1.01 25.03
N ASN A 150 -29.46 -0.44 23.92
CA ASN A 150 -30.78 -0.80 23.36
C ASN A 150 -30.70 -0.85 21.84
#